data_AF-A0A2C9A1L6-F1
#
_entry.id   AF-A0A2C9A1L6-F1
#
_cell.length_a   1.000
_cell.length_b   1.000
_cell.length_c   1.000
_cell.angle_alpha   90.00
_cell.angle_beta   90.00
_cell.angle_gamma   90.00
#
_symmetry.space_group_name_H-M   'P 1'
#
loop_
_entity.id
_entity.type
_entity.pdbx_description
1 polymer ?
#
loop_
_entity_poly.entity_id
_entity_poly.type
_entity_poly.pdbx_seq_one_letter_code
_entity_poly.pdbx_strand_id
1 'polypeptide(L)'
;MTELRHRAGPRGAVKRRRMIVIAGAVTAVVMTVAVVAIIAAIPVLAPNAAPTALATRTPTPTPAVTPSSTPAPVPIPTPTFDAGAQSIDDPNSYWVIADKLRPLNPADWEPPDLVEVPVAYANQPFLRQVASDAAVAMFAAFASESGGLQMQSQSAYRSYSTQESVYAGWVSSLGQAGADLTSARPGYSEHQTGLSIDVSASPANCTLEQCFANTPQGQWLASEAWRFGFVLRYPNGKSDVTGYEFEPWHMRYVGAELATELHTTGVQTLEEFFGLPAAPDYAG
;
A
#
# COMPACT_ATOMS: atom_id res chain seq x y z
N MET A 1 10.08 -31.07 -79.68
CA MET A 1 10.32 -29.77 -79.01
C MET A 1 9.09 -29.52 -78.13
N THR A 2 9.11 -29.41 -76.82
CA THR A 2 10.16 -29.34 -75.79
C THR A 2 9.44 -29.66 -74.47
N GLU A 3 10.11 -30.38 -73.56
CA GLU A 3 9.59 -30.75 -72.24
C GLU A 3 9.23 -29.54 -71.36
N LEU A 4 8.30 -29.71 -70.43
CA LEU A 4 8.33 -29.03 -69.13
C LEU A 4 7.71 -29.92 -68.04
N ARG A 5 8.60 -30.59 -67.30
CA ARG A 5 8.33 -31.28 -66.04
C ARG A 5 8.14 -30.24 -64.93
N HIS A 6 7.02 -30.30 -64.21
CA HIS A 6 6.90 -29.62 -62.91
C HIS A 6 7.03 -30.62 -61.76
N ARG A 7 8.10 -30.46 -60.98
CA ARG A 7 8.38 -31.18 -59.73
C ARG A 7 7.46 -30.64 -58.62
N ALA A 8 6.73 -31.54 -57.96
CA ALA A 8 6.06 -31.26 -56.70
C ALA A 8 7.07 -31.32 -55.54
N GLY A 9 7.17 -30.24 -54.77
CA GLY A 9 7.94 -30.19 -53.52
C GLY A 9 7.15 -30.73 -52.31
N PRO A 10 7.82 -31.23 -51.26
CA PRO A 10 7.15 -31.86 -50.12
C PRO A 10 6.55 -30.82 -49.17
N ARG A 11 5.33 -31.10 -48.70
CA ARG A 11 4.56 -30.31 -47.72
C ARG A 11 5.20 -30.45 -46.33
N GLY A 12 5.66 -29.33 -45.77
CA GLY A 12 6.14 -29.26 -44.38
C GLY A 12 4.99 -29.41 -43.38
N ALA A 13 5.17 -30.29 -42.39
CA ALA A 13 4.23 -30.53 -41.32
C ALA A 13 4.30 -29.41 -40.26
N VAL A 14 3.17 -28.74 -40.01
CA VAL A 14 3.02 -27.74 -38.95
C VAL A 14 2.79 -28.47 -37.61
N LYS A 15 3.79 -28.42 -36.71
CA LYS A 15 3.64 -28.90 -35.33
C LYS A 15 2.84 -27.88 -34.51
N ARG A 16 1.56 -28.16 -34.24
CA ARG A 16 0.76 -27.46 -33.22
C ARG A 16 1.23 -27.88 -31.83
N ARG A 17 1.88 -26.98 -31.08
CA ARG A 17 2.12 -27.16 -29.64
C ARG A 17 0.80 -26.91 -28.90
N ARG A 18 0.24 -27.96 -28.30
CA ARG A 18 -0.86 -27.86 -27.34
C ARG A 18 -0.28 -27.45 -25.99
N MET A 19 -0.64 -26.27 -25.48
CA MET A 19 -0.47 -25.93 -24.07
C MET A 19 -1.43 -26.79 -23.26
N ILE A 20 -0.90 -27.57 -22.33
CA ILE A 20 -1.67 -28.32 -21.34
C ILE A 20 -1.73 -27.43 -20.09
N VAL A 21 -2.93 -26.97 -19.75
CA VAL A 21 -3.22 -26.37 -18.44
C VAL A 21 -3.34 -27.52 -17.45
N ILE A 22 -2.42 -27.62 -16.50
CA ILE A 22 -2.48 -28.60 -15.40
C ILE A 22 -3.17 -27.94 -14.21
N ALA A 23 -4.37 -28.41 -13.90
CA ALA A 23 -5.07 -28.12 -12.66
C ALA A 23 -4.28 -28.70 -11.47
N GLY A 24 -3.86 -27.84 -10.54
CA GLY A 24 -3.15 -28.23 -9.33
C GLY A 24 -4.10 -28.91 -8.34
N ALA A 25 -3.80 -30.15 -7.98
CA ALA A 25 -4.50 -30.94 -7.00
C ALA A 25 -4.19 -30.48 -5.56
N VAL A 26 -5.23 -30.38 -4.74
CA VAL A 26 -5.16 -30.14 -3.30
C VAL A 26 -4.73 -31.42 -2.60
N THR A 27 -3.58 -31.40 -1.91
CA THR A 27 -3.19 -32.43 -0.96
C THR A 27 -3.00 -31.81 0.42
N ALA A 28 -3.95 -32.08 1.31
CA ALA A 28 -3.85 -31.81 2.73
C ALA A 28 -2.78 -32.70 3.37
N VAL A 29 -1.85 -32.10 4.12
CA VAL A 29 -0.94 -32.82 5.02
C VAL A 29 -1.17 -32.30 6.42
N VAL A 30 -1.70 -33.19 7.27
CA VAL A 30 -1.79 -33.05 8.71
C VAL A 30 -0.44 -33.42 9.30
N MET A 31 0.18 -32.53 10.07
CA MET A 31 1.26 -32.88 10.99
C MET A 31 1.06 -32.19 12.34
N THR A 32 0.64 -32.99 13.31
CA THR A 32 0.64 -32.68 14.74
C THR A 32 2.05 -32.80 15.30
N VAL A 33 2.54 -31.75 15.98
CA VAL A 33 3.60 -31.91 16.99
C VAL A 33 3.24 -31.05 18.19
N ALA A 34 2.94 -31.73 19.29
CA ALA A 34 2.85 -31.16 20.63
C ALA A 34 4.25 -31.17 21.25
N VAL A 35 4.70 -30.04 21.78
CA VAL A 35 5.74 -30.01 22.82
C VAL A 35 5.32 -29.04 23.91
N VAL A 36 5.05 -29.62 25.07
CA VAL A 36 4.86 -28.95 26.35
C VAL A 36 6.24 -28.77 26.99
N ALA A 37 6.59 -27.54 27.37
CA ALA A 37 7.63 -27.30 28.38
C ALA A 37 7.17 -26.16 29.30
N ILE A 38 6.71 -26.57 30.48
CA ILE A 38 6.38 -25.73 31.62
C ILE A 38 7.69 -25.43 32.35
N ILE A 39 8.02 -24.15 32.56
CA ILE A 39 8.92 -23.74 33.65
C ILE A 39 8.25 -22.61 34.41
N ALA A 40 7.97 -22.90 35.68
CA ALA A 40 7.40 -21.99 36.66
C ALA A 40 8.46 -20.98 37.18
N ALA A 41 7.99 -19.79 37.57
CA ALA A 41 8.69 -18.79 38.39
C ALA A 41 9.11 -19.38 39.77
N ILE A 42 9.90 -18.77 40.66
CA ILE A 42 9.72 -17.55 41.51
C ILE A 42 11.11 -17.34 42.24
N PRO A 43 11.49 -16.23 42.94
CA PRO A 43 12.80 -15.59 42.81
C PRO A 43 13.72 -15.95 43.99
N VAL A 44 14.98 -15.49 43.97
CA VAL A 44 15.83 -15.55 45.17
C VAL A 44 16.40 -14.18 45.49
N LEU A 45 16.22 -13.84 46.77
CA LEU A 45 16.42 -12.58 47.44
C LEU A 45 17.87 -12.04 47.38
N ALA A 46 17.95 -10.71 47.32
CA ALA A 46 19.13 -9.95 47.72
C ALA A 46 19.35 -10.05 49.25
N PRO A 47 20.59 -10.12 49.74
CA PRO A 47 20.90 -9.80 51.12
C PRO A 47 21.27 -8.32 51.28
N ASN A 48 20.64 -7.72 52.28
CA ASN A 48 20.95 -6.45 52.93
C ASN A 48 22.46 -6.21 53.15
N ALA A 49 22.88 -4.97 52.88
CA ALA A 49 23.95 -4.32 53.62
C ALA A 49 23.62 -2.82 53.81
N ALA A 50 23.03 -2.50 54.95
CA ALA A 50 23.32 -1.26 55.68
C ALA A 50 24.46 -1.60 56.68
N PRO A 51 25.28 -0.67 57.20
CA PRO A 51 24.96 0.74 57.44
C PRO A 51 26.10 1.71 57.06
N THR A 52 25.84 3.03 57.14
CA THR A 52 26.68 3.98 57.90
C THR A 52 25.99 5.34 57.86
N ALA A 53 25.48 5.77 59.01
CA ALA A 53 25.03 7.13 59.23
C ALA A 53 26.26 8.05 59.31
N LEU A 54 26.29 9.10 58.48
CA LEU A 54 27.26 10.18 58.58
C LEU A 54 26.54 11.54 58.59
N ALA A 55 26.63 12.16 59.77
CA ALA A 55 26.62 13.59 60.06
C ALA A 55 25.60 14.49 59.35
N THR A 56 24.50 14.79 60.06
CA THR A 56 23.63 15.93 59.81
C THR A 56 24.42 17.23 59.98
N ARG A 57 24.63 17.99 58.91
CA ARG A 57 25.02 19.41 58.99
C ARG A 57 23.76 20.26 58.99
N THR A 58 23.61 21.09 60.01
CA THR A 58 22.55 22.11 60.11
C THR A 58 22.78 23.21 59.07
N PRO A 59 21.82 23.51 58.17
CA PRO A 59 21.90 24.71 57.35
C PRO A 59 21.30 25.93 58.07
N THR A 60 22.01 27.04 57.98
CA THR A 60 21.60 28.41 58.36
C THR A 60 20.36 28.86 57.59
N PRO A 61 19.42 29.62 58.19
CA PRO A 61 18.20 30.05 57.48
C PRO A 61 18.50 31.11 56.42
N THR A 62 18.17 30.80 55.17
CA THR A 62 18.10 31.73 54.03
C THR A 62 16.78 32.54 54.10
N PRO A 63 16.76 33.85 53.76
CA PRO A 63 15.53 34.63 53.77
C PRO A 63 14.51 34.08 52.76
N ALA A 64 13.25 33.97 53.18
CA ALA A 64 12.14 33.54 52.34
C ALA A 64 11.87 34.56 51.21
N VAL A 65 12.03 34.12 49.96
CA VAL A 65 11.53 34.85 48.79
C VAL A 65 10.09 34.43 48.54
N THR A 66 9.17 35.38 48.57
CA THR A 66 7.76 35.18 48.22
C THR A 66 7.65 34.66 46.78
N PRO A 67 6.95 33.55 46.50
CA PRO A 67 6.78 33.09 45.13
C PRO A 67 5.85 34.06 44.39
N SER A 68 6.40 34.73 43.38
CA SER A 68 5.62 35.46 42.38
C SER A 68 4.89 34.42 41.52
N SER A 69 3.57 34.53 41.41
CA SER A 69 2.74 33.63 40.61
C SER A 69 3.03 33.82 39.12
N THR A 70 3.79 32.90 38.52
CA THR A 70 3.91 32.79 37.06
C THR A 70 2.51 32.53 36.47
N PRO A 71 2.01 33.35 35.54
CA PRO A 71 0.76 33.07 34.87
C PRO A 71 0.89 31.75 34.10
N ALA A 72 -0.10 30.88 34.23
CA ALA A 72 -0.14 29.61 33.51
C ALA A 72 -0.05 29.87 31.99
N PRO A 73 0.74 29.09 31.24
CA PRO A 73 0.80 29.24 29.79
C PRO A 73 -0.59 29.05 29.20
N VAL A 74 -1.04 30.03 28.42
CA VAL A 74 -2.26 29.91 27.61
C VAL A 74 -2.01 28.76 26.63
N PRO A 75 -2.88 27.73 26.56
CA PRO A 75 -2.73 26.67 25.59
C PRO A 75 -2.78 27.28 24.20
N ILE A 76 -1.68 27.15 23.45
CA ILE A 76 -1.66 27.46 22.02
C ILE A 76 -2.57 26.42 21.36
N PRO A 77 -3.58 26.82 20.57
CA PRO A 77 -4.41 25.85 19.87
C PRO A 77 -3.52 25.00 18.97
N THR A 78 -3.57 23.68 19.14
CA THR A 78 -2.93 22.75 18.21
C THR A 78 -3.53 23.00 16.82
N PRO A 79 -2.72 23.25 15.78
CA PRO A 79 -3.25 23.38 14.43
C PRO A 79 -4.05 22.12 14.09
N THR A 80 -5.33 22.30 13.74
CA THR A 80 -6.21 21.23 13.26
C THR A 80 -5.89 20.99 11.78
N PHE A 81 -5.88 19.74 11.35
CA PHE A 81 -5.69 19.38 9.94
C PHE A 81 -6.78 20.03 9.07
N ASP A 82 -6.38 20.67 7.96
CA ASP A 82 -7.31 21.28 7.01
C ASP A 82 -7.66 20.30 5.89
N ALA A 83 -8.79 19.59 6.05
CA ALA A 83 -9.30 18.66 5.05
C ALA A 83 -9.76 19.33 3.74
N GLY A 84 -9.78 20.67 3.67
CA GLY A 84 -10.06 21.44 2.45
C GLY A 84 -8.81 21.97 1.72
N ALA A 85 -7.60 21.65 2.20
CA ALA A 85 -6.37 22.23 1.67
C ALA A 85 -6.04 21.81 0.23
N GLN A 86 -6.51 20.66 -0.24
CA GLN A 86 -6.44 20.26 -1.65
C GLN A 86 -7.78 19.74 -2.16
N SER A 87 -7.96 19.83 -3.48
CA SER A 87 -9.18 19.37 -4.15
C SER A 87 -9.26 17.84 -4.15
N ILE A 88 -10.45 17.29 -3.96
CA ILE A 88 -10.73 15.86 -4.13
C ILE A 88 -11.31 15.52 -5.52
N ASP A 89 -11.47 16.53 -6.38
CA ASP A 89 -12.05 16.42 -7.73
C ASP A 89 -11.05 16.78 -8.85
N ASP A 90 -10.06 17.64 -8.57
CA ASP A 90 -9.08 18.08 -9.57
C ASP A 90 -8.03 16.98 -9.76
N PRO A 91 -7.87 16.40 -10.96
CA PRO A 91 -6.90 15.33 -11.17
C PRO A 91 -5.43 15.73 -10.96
N ASN A 92 -5.12 17.03 -10.94
CA ASN A 92 -3.77 17.50 -10.56
C ASN A 92 -3.51 17.42 -9.06
N SER A 93 -4.54 17.37 -8.23
CA SER A 93 -4.44 17.28 -6.78
C SER A 93 -3.87 15.94 -6.34
N TYR A 94 -3.09 15.92 -5.26
CA TYR A 94 -2.67 14.65 -4.66
C TYR A 94 -3.82 13.96 -3.91
N TRP A 95 -4.88 14.72 -3.59
CA TRP A 95 -6.07 14.23 -2.89
C TRP A 95 -7.23 13.87 -3.83
N VAL A 96 -7.02 13.89 -5.16
CA VAL A 96 -8.05 13.46 -6.11
C VAL A 96 -8.57 12.08 -5.75
N ILE A 97 -9.89 11.93 -5.65
CA ILE A 97 -10.52 10.64 -5.39
C ILE A 97 -11.11 10.13 -6.70
N ALA A 98 -10.54 9.02 -7.19
CA ALA A 98 -11.12 8.23 -8.25
C ALA A 98 -11.64 6.91 -7.65
N ASP A 99 -12.96 6.77 -7.61
CA ASP A 99 -13.69 5.60 -7.13
C ASP A 99 -14.87 5.33 -8.06
N LYS A 100 -15.66 4.28 -7.82
CA LYS A 100 -16.76 3.86 -8.71
C LYS A 100 -17.87 4.92 -8.94
N LEU A 101 -17.97 5.94 -8.09
CA LEU A 101 -18.91 7.05 -8.22
C LEU A 101 -18.25 8.34 -8.75
N ARG A 102 -16.92 8.38 -8.79
CA ARG A 102 -16.11 9.57 -9.07
C ARG A 102 -15.08 9.26 -10.16
N PRO A 103 -15.46 9.31 -11.46
CA PRO A 103 -14.48 9.20 -12.53
C PRO A 103 -13.56 10.41 -12.55
N LEU A 104 -12.35 10.22 -13.06
CA LEU A 104 -11.46 11.31 -13.44
C LEU A 104 -12.15 12.21 -14.49
N ASN A 105 -11.86 13.50 -14.42
CA ASN A 105 -12.37 14.49 -15.36
C ASN A 105 -11.23 15.39 -15.86
N PRO A 106 -10.88 15.34 -17.15
CA PRO A 106 -11.44 14.46 -18.19
C PRO A 106 -11.16 12.98 -17.91
N ALA A 107 -12.00 12.09 -18.47
CA ALA A 107 -11.90 10.65 -18.21
C ALA A 107 -10.56 10.05 -18.63
N ASP A 108 -9.95 10.60 -19.68
CA ASP A 108 -8.66 10.21 -20.24
C ASP A 108 -7.49 11.09 -19.74
N TRP A 109 -7.68 11.84 -18.65
CA TRP A 109 -6.66 12.70 -18.08
C TRP A 109 -5.34 11.94 -17.83
N GLU A 110 -4.22 12.59 -18.13
CA GLU A 110 -2.87 12.08 -17.95
C GLU A 110 -2.02 13.09 -17.14
N PRO A 111 -1.24 12.64 -16.15
CA PRO A 111 -0.39 13.53 -15.38
C PRO A 111 0.73 14.13 -16.24
N PRO A 112 1.01 15.45 -16.12
CA PRO A 112 2.04 16.11 -16.90
C PRO A 112 3.47 15.85 -16.41
N ASP A 113 3.63 15.22 -15.24
CA ASP A 113 4.88 15.11 -14.48
C ASP A 113 5.27 13.65 -14.19
N LEU A 114 4.91 12.72 -15.08
CA LEU A 114 5.30 11.32 -14.99
C LEU A 114 6.81 11.13 -15.21
N VAL A 115 7.41 10.33 -14.33
CA VAL A 115 8.82 9.94 -14.40
C VAL A 115 8.98 8.46 -14.10
N GLU A 116 10.04 7.86 -14.61
CA GLU A 116 10.45 6.51 -14.23
C GLU A 116 10.75 6.44 -12.73
N VAL A 117 10.31 5.37 -12.07
CA VAL A 117 10.60 5.16 -10.64
C VAL A 117 11.84 4.28 -10.50
N PRO A 118 12.95 4.80 -9.92
CA PRO A 118 14.21 4.07 -9.84
C PRO A 118 14.23 3.07 -8.66
N VAL A 119 13.34 2.07 -8.73
CA VAL A 119 13.24 0.93 -7.79
C VAL A 119 13.31 -0.40 -8.54
N ALA A 120 13.45 -1.52 -7.83
CA ALA A 120 13.31 -2.83 -8.46
C ALA A 120 11.88 -3.00 -9.01
N TYR A 121 11.72 -3.63 -10.18
CA TYR A 121 10.41 -3.79 -10.82
C TYR A 121 10.28 -5.06 -11.66
N ALA A 122 9.05 -5.54 -11.82
CA ALA A 122 8.70 -6.53 -12.83
C ALA A 122 8.30 -5.88 -14.17
N ASN A 123 7.60 -4.74 -14.11
CA ASN A 123 7.25 -3.91 -15.26
C ASN A 123 7.73 -2.48 -15.00
N GLN A 124 8.28 -1.80 -16.01
CA GLN A 124 8.86 -0.47 -15.82
C GLN A 124 7.83 0.51 -15.24
N PRO A 125 8.04 1.01 -14.01
CA PRO A 125 7.04 1.84 -13.33
C PRO A 125 7.22 3.32 -13.68
N PHE A 126 6.09 4.00 -13.83
CA PHE A 126 6.02 5.45 -13.89
C PHE A 126 5.11 5.96 -12.77
N LEU A 127 5.50 7.04 -12.11
CA LEU A 127 4.69 7.77 -11.14
C LEU A 127 4.87 9.26 -11.39
N ARG A 128 3.98 10.08 -10.87
CA ARG A 128 4.24 11.53 -10.75
C ARG A 128 5.52 11.73 -9.93
N GLN A 129 6.34 12.72 -10.28
CA GLN A 129 7.65 12.96 -9.67
C GLN A 129 7.64 12.85 -8.13
N VAL A 130 6.68 13.50 -7.47
CA VAL A 130 6.58 13.49 -6.01
C VAL A 130 6.33 12.09 -5.42
N ALA A 131 5.51 11.29 -6.09
CA ALA A 131 5.20 9.93 -5.66
C ALA A 131 6.37 8.98 -5.99
N SER A 132 7.12 9.24 -7.07
CA SER A 132 8.37 8.53 -7.38
C SER A 132 9.41 8.73 -6.28
N ASP A 133 9.68 9.98 -5.90
CA ASP A 133 10.65 10.31 -4.84
C ASP A 133 10.26 9.66 -3.50
N ALA A 134 8.98 9.70 -3.17
CA ALA A 134 8.44 9.05 -1.99
C ALA A 134 8.56 7.51 -2.04
N ALA A 135 8.28 6.89 -3.19
CA ALA A 135 8.39 5.45 -3.35
C ALA A 135 9.85 4.97 -3.22
N VAL A 136 10.80 5.73 -3.76
CA VAL A 136 12.24 5.45 -3.59
C VAL A 136 12.64 5.48 -2.12
N ALA A 137 12.20 6.50 -1.38
CA ALA A 137 12.46 6.61 0.05
C ALA A 137 11.81 5.46 0.84
N MET A 138 10.57 5.11 0.52
CA MET A 138 9.83 4.00 1.14
C MET A 138 10.55 2.66 0.94
N PHE A 139 10.97 2.36 -0.30
CA PHE A 139 11.67 1.10 -0.62
C PHE A 139 13.04 1.02 0.07
N ALA A 140 13.78 2.13 0.11
CA ALA A 140 15.07 2.21 0.80
C ALA A 140 14.93 2.02 2.32
N ALA A 141 13.90 2.61 2.92
CA ALA A 141 13.63 2.47 4.35
C ALA A 141 13.30 1.02 4.71
N PHE A 142 12.42 0.35 3.95
CA PHE A 142 12.15 -1.06 4.16
C PHE A 142 13.42 -1.91 4.10
N ALA A 143 14.22 -1.75 3.05
CA ALA A 143 15.45 -2.53 2.88
C ALA A 143 16.42 -2.35 4.07
N SER A 144 16.50 -1.13 4.61
CA SER A 144 17.32 -0.84 5.79
C SER A 144 16.74 -1.44 7.08
N GLU A 145 15.45 -1.27 7.31
CA GLU A 145 14.77 -1.66 8.57
C GLU A 145 14.51 -3.17 8.67
N SER A 146 14.38 -3.86 7.53
CA SER A 146 14.09 -5.28 7.47
C SER A 146 15.34 -6.17 7.43
N GLY A 147 16.55 -5.61 7.57
CA GLY A 147 17.80 -6.35 7.45
C GLY A 147 18.14 -6.81 6.03
N GLY A 148 17.73 -6.06 5.01
CA GLY A 148 18.13 -6.27 3.62
C GLY A 148 17.12 -7.01 2.73
N LEU A 149 15.91 -7.32 3.22
CA LEU A 149 14.84 -7.81 2.36
C LEU A 149 14.47 -6.76 1.31
N GLN A 150 13.95 -7.22 0.17
CA GLN A 150 13.62 -6.36 -0.95
C GLN A 150 12.14 -6.46 -1.30
N MET A 151 11.63 -5.39 -1.88
CA MET A 151 10.34 -5.34 -2.55
C MET A 151 10.54 -4.84 -3.98
N GLN A 152 9.53 -5.01 -4.83
CA GLN A 152 9.56 -4.54 -6.21
C GLN A 152 8.21 -3.98 -6.63
N SER A 153 8.23 -3.03 -7.56
CA SER A 153 7.03 -2.55 -8.24
C SER A 153 6.49 -3.60 -9.20
N GLN A 154 5.19 -3.86 -9.14
CA GLN A 154 4.47 -4.73 -10.07
C GLN A 154 3.68 -3.94 -11.12
N SER A 155 3.00 -2.89 -10.67
CA SER A 155 2.23 -1.97 -11.51
C SER A 155 2.29 -0.57 -10.90
N ALA A 156 2.20 0.46 -11.73
CA ALA A 156 2.21 1.86 -11.30
C ALA A 156 1.27 2.65 -12.22
N TYR A 157 1.69 3.79 -12.78
CA TYR A 157 0.87 4.53 -13.75
C TYR A 157 0.35 3.62 -14.87
N ARG A 158 -0.92 3.82 -15.21
CA ARG A 158 -1.60 3.14 -16.30
C ARG A 158 -2.51 4.12 -17.01
N SER A 159 -2.29 4.32 -18.30
CA SER A 159 -3.14 5.21 -19.11
C SER A 159 -4.58 4.70 -19.18
N TYR A 160 -5.50 5.60 -19.50
CA TYR A 160 -6.90 5.26 -19.78
C TYR A 160 -7.03 4.10 -20.79
N SER A 161 -6.32 4.18 -21.92
CA SER A 161 -6.37 3.16 -22.99
C SER A 161 -5.79 1.82 -22.57
N THR A 162 -4.79 1.82 -21.68
CA THR A 162 -4.27 0.58 -21.09
C THR A 162 -5.31 -0.01 -20.13
N GLN A 163 -5.99 0.84 -19.35
CA GLN A 163 -7.07 0.39 -18.45
C GLN A 163 -8.25 -0.19 -19.23
N GLU A 164 -8.59 0.32 -20.42
CA GLU A 164 -9.60 -0.29 -21.31
C GLU A 164 -9.26 -1.76 -21.62
N SER A 165 -8.00 -2.01 -21.97
CA SER A 165 -7.52 -3.35 -22.31
C SER A 165 -7.48 -4.28 -21.08
N VAL A 166 -7.02 -3.77 -19.94
CA VAL A 166 -6.96 -4.52 -18.66
C VAL A 166 -8.37 -4.91 -18.21
N TYR A 167 -9.29 -3.95 -18.18
CA TYR A 167 -10.66 -4.19 -17.75
C TYR A 167 -11.39 -5.16 -18.70
N ALA A 168 -11.23 -5.01 -20.01
CA ALA A 168 -11.79 -5.95 -20.98
C ALA A 168 -11.25 -7.38 -20.78
N GLY A 169 -9.98 -7.54 -20.41
CA GLY A 169 -9.38 -8.83 -20.05
C GLY A 169 -10.03 -9.47 -18.83
N TRP A 170 -10.31 -8.68 -17.79
CA TRP A 170 -11.02 -9.15 -16.60
C TRP A 170 -12.47 -9.52 -16.90
N VAL A 171 -13.19 -8.71 -17.68
CA VAL A 171 -14.57 -9.02 -18.10
C VAL A 171 -14.60 -10.33 -18.87
N SER A 172 -13.65 -10.56 -19.78
CA SER A 172 -13.54 -11.81 -20.53
C SER A 172 -13.26 -13.03 -19.65
N SER A 173 -12.63 -12.85 -18.49
CA SER A 173 -12.18 -13.93 -17.62
C SER A 173 -13.17 -14.24 -16.48
N LEU A 174 -13.78 -13.21 -15.90
CA LEU A 174 -14.60 -13.29 -14.69
C LEU A 174 -16.07 -12.88 -14.93
N GLY A 175 -16.40 -12.35 -16.12
CA GLY A 175 -17.64 -11.63 -16.35
C GLY A 175 -17.62 -10.24 -15.72
N GLN A 176 -18.64 -9.43 -16.01
CA GLN A 176 -18.66 -8.02 -15.58
C GLN A 176 -18.69 -7.88 -14.05
N ALA A 177 -19.52 -8.64 -13.34
CA ALA A 177 -19.60 -8.53 -11.88
C ALA A 177 -18.28 -8.88 -11.17
N GLY A 178 -17.54 -9.88 -11.67
CA GLY A 178 -16.22 -10.21 -11.13
C GLY A 178 -15.17 -9.16 -11.50
N ALA A 179 -15.21 -8.65 -12.73
CA ALA A 179 -14.33 -7.57 -13.16
C ALA A 179 -14.54 -6.28 -12.35
N ASP A 180 -15.78 -5.90 -12.08
CA ASP A 180 -16.14 -4.71 -11.30
C ASP A 180 -15.69 -4.80 -9.82
N LEU A 181 -15.39 -6.00 -9.30
CA LEU A 181 -14.84 -6.21 -7.95
C LEU A 181 -13.30 -6.10 -7.90
N THR A 182 -12.62 -6.59 -8.95
CA THR A 182 -11.15 -6.74 -9.00
C THR A 182 -10.46 -5.64 -9.81
N SER A 183 -11.17 -4.94 -10.70
CA SER A 183 -10.58 -3.94 -11.58
C SER A 183 -11.49 -2.75 -11.81
N ALA A 184 -10.90 -1.56 -11.75
CA ALA A 184 -11.59 -0.33 -12.11
C ALA A 184 -12.00 -0.32 -13.59
N ARG A 185 -13.11 0.37 -13.90
CA ARG A 185 -13.44 0.76 -15.26
C ARG A 185 -12.47 1.87 -15.73
N PRO A 186 -12.24 2.02 -17.04
CA PRO A 186 -11.42 3.11 -17.58
C PRO A 186 -11.91 4.47 -17.10
N GLY A 187 -11.00 5.33 -16.64
CA GLY A 187 -11.33 6.63 -16.02
C GLY A 187 -11.68 6.57 -14.54
N TYR A 188 -11.84 5.39 -13.94
CA TYR A 188 -12.13 5.20 -12.51
C TYR A 188 -10.92 4.63 -11.74
N SER A 189 -9.81 4.36 -12.42
CA SER A 189 -8.62 3.74 -11.80
C SER A 189 -7.69 4.80 -11.22
N GLU A 190 -7.33 4.65 -9.94
CA GLU A 190 -6.31 5.51 -9.33
C GLU A 190 -4.92 5.34 -9.95
N HIS A 191 -4.62 4.20 -10.60
CA HIS A 191 -3.37 4.06 -11.37
C HIS A 191 -3.22 5.14 -12.46
N GLN A 192 -4.31 5.63 -13.03
CA GLN A 192 -4.28 6.69 -14.03
C GLN A 192 -3.80 8.04 -13.46
N THR A 193 -3.91 8.23 -12.14
CA THR A 193 -3.41 9.44 -11.47
C THR A 193 -1.88 9.51 -11.40
N GLY A 194 -1.19 8.39 -11.62
CA GLY A 194 0.25 8.29 -11.37
C GLY A 194 0.64 8.42 -9.89
N LEU A 195 -0.33 8.26 -8.97
CA LEU A 195 -0.13 8.29 -7.52
C LEU A 195 -0.26 6.91 -6.85
N SER A 196 -0.62 5.86 -7.60
CA SER A 196 -0.76 4.51 -7.09
C SER A 196 0.33 3.57 -7.59
N ILE A 197 0.82 2.72 -6.68
CA ILE A 197 1.81 1.67 -6.96
C ILE A 197 1.37 0.36 -6.31
N ASP A 198 1.39 -0.71 -7.11
CA ASP A 198 1.23 -2.07 -6.63
C ASP A 198 2.60 -2.65 -6.32
N VAL A 199 2.78 -3.13 -5.09
CA VAL A 199 4.07 -3.64 -4.60
C VAL A 199 4.01 -5.16 -4.39
N SER A 200 5.11 -5.86 -4.67
CA SER A 200 5.27 -7.26 -4.27
C SER A 200 6.62 -7.54 -3.62
N ALA A 201 6.74 -8.71 -3.01
CA ALA A 201 8.02 -9.19 -2.49
C ALA A 201 9.05 -9.40 -3.62
N SER A 202 10.33 -9.22 -3.29
CA SER A 202 11.45 -9.60 -4.17
C SER A 202 12.42 -10.51 -3.39
N PRO A 203 12.60 -11.79 -3.78
CA PRO A 203 11.94 -12.48 -4.91
C PRO A 203 10.41 -12.59 -4.75
N ALA A 204 9.73 -12.75 -5.88
CA ALA A 204 8.27 -12.78 -5.95
C ALA A 204 7.65 -13.87 -5.07
N ASN A 205 6.72 -13.47 -4.20
CA ASN A 205 5.92 -14.33 -3.35
C ASN A 205 4.58 -13.64 -3.07
N CYS A 206 3.47 -14.36 -3.20
CA CYS A 206 2.11 -13.80 -3.03
C CYS A 206 1.88 -12.50 -3.83
N THR A 207 2.36 -12.46 -5.08
CA THR A 207 2.29 -11.26 -5.91
C THR A 207 0.85 -10.93 -6.30
N LEU A 208 0.38 -9.72 -5.94
CA LEU A 208 -0.98 -9.24 -6.21
C LEU A 208 -2.08 -10.19 -5.71
N GLU A 209 -1.84 -10.78 -4.53
CA GLU A 209 -2.73 -11.74 -3.88
C GLU A 209 -2.91 -11.35 -2.41
N GLN A 210 -4.05 -11.67 -1.81
CA GLN A 210 -4.34 -11.29 -0.42
C GLN A 210 -3.32 -11.87 0.58
N CYS A 211 -2.67 -12.99 0.25
CA CYS A 211 -1.61 -13.55 1.09
C CYS A 211 -0.35 -12.66 1.19
N PHE A 212 -0.22 -11.62 0.35
CA PHE A 212 0.83 -10.61 0.47
C PHE A 212 0.81 -9.92 1.84
N ALA A 213 -0.37 -9.75 2.44
CA ALA A 213 -0.54 -9.21 3.79
C ALA A 213 0.20 -10.00 4.88
N ASN A 214 0.52 -11.26 4.63
CA ASN A 214 1.24 -12.13 5.56
C ASN A 214 2.76 -12.14 5.33
N THR A 215 3.24 -11.45 4.30
CA THR A 215 4.68 -11.30 4.02
C THR A 215 5.28 -10.19 4.88
N PRO A 216 6.59 -10.21 5.17
CA PRO A 216 7.26 -9.09 5.85
C PRO A 216 7.07 -7.76 5.12
N GLN A 217 7.03 -7.77 3.78
CA GLN A 217 6.79 -6.59 2.94
C GLN A 217 5.40 -6.02 3.16
N GLY A 218 4.36 -6.85 3.05
CA GLY A 218 2.97 -6.41 3.22
C GLY A 218 2.69 -5.92 4.64
N GLN A 219 3.24 -6.58 5.66
CA GLN A 219 3.12 -6.15 7.06
C GLN A 219 3.80 -4.80 7.30
N TRP A 220 5.02 -4.62 6.78
CA TRP A 220 5.75 -3.36 6.93
C TRP A 220 5.07 -2.22 6.16
N LEU A 221 4.58 -2.45 4.95
CA LEU A 221 3.85 -1.43 4.19
C LEU A 221 2.59 -0.98 4.94
N ALA A 222 1.83 -1.93 5.49
CA ALA A 222 0.63 -1.61 6.26
C ALA A 222 0.91 -0.77 7.51
N SER A 223 2.09 -0.90 8.14
CA SER A 223 2.45 -0.15 9.35
C SER A 223 3.25 1.13 9.09
N GLU A 224 4.05 1.18 8.03
CA GLU A 224 5.07 2.23 7.84
C GLU A 224 4.87 3.11 6.60
N ALA A 225 4.08 2.70 5.60
CA ALA A 225 4.00 3.42 4.32
C ALA A 225 3.53 4.89 4.48
N TRP A 226 2.73 5.17 5.52
CA TRP A 226 2.24 6.51 5.83
C TRP A 226 3.36 7.52 6.09
N ARG A 227 4.52 7.07 6.61
CA ARG A 227 5.71 7.91 6.84
C ARG A 227 6.23 8.55 5.55
N PHE A 228 5.89 7.95 4.41
CA PHE A 228 6.30 8.38 3.08
C PHE A 228 5.15 8.99 2.28
N GLY A 229 3.98 9.19 2.90
CA GLY A 229 2.80 9.75 2.24
C GLY A 229 1.95 8.74 1.48
N PHE A 230 2.17 7.43 1.68
CA PHE A 230 1.37 6.37 1.09
C PHE A 230 0.39 5.77 2.09
N VAL A 231 -0.79 5.37 1.60
CA VAL A 231 -1.79 4.64 2.38
C VAL A 231 -2.17 3.34 1.67
N LEU A 232 -2.54 2.32 2.44
CA LEU A 232 -3.21 1.14 1.92
C LEU A 232 -4.61 1.53 1.44
N ARG A 233 -4.82 1.56 0.11
CA ARG A 233 -6.03 2.17 -0.46
C ARG A 233 -7.29 1.34 -0.26
N TYR A 234 -7.15 0.01 -0.26
CA TYR A 234 -8.25 -0.94 -0.14
C TYR A 234 -8.01 -1.89 1.05
N PRO A 235 -8.34 -1.47 2.29
CA PRO A 235 -8.15 -2.28 3.49
C PRO A 235 -9.12 -3.48 3.58
N ASN A 236 -8.75 -4.46 4.39
CA ASN A 236 -9.60 -5.61 4.65
C ASN A 236 -10.92 -5.19 5.34
N GLY A 237 -12.04 -5.74 4.89
CA GLY A 237 -13.37 -5.44 5.43
C GLY A 237 -13.93 -4.07 5.04
N LYS A 238 -13.36 -3.39 4.04
CA LYS A 238 -13.80 -2.07 3.56
C LYS A 238 -14.38 -2.08 2.14
N SER A 239 -14.65 -3.25 1.57
CA SER A 239 -15.23 -3.38 0.22
C SER A 239 -16.59 -2.70 0.08
N ASP A 240 -17.41 -2.68 1.14
CA ASP A 240 -18.70 -2.00 1.14
C ASP A 240 -18.58 -0.46 1.09
N VAL A 241 -17.38 0.07 1.34
CA VAL A 241 -17.06 1.50 1.29
C VAL A 241 -16.31 1.85 0.01
N THR A 242 -15.22 1.14 -0.30
CA THR A 242 -14.33 1.45 -1.44
C THR A 242 -14.80 0.83 -2.76
N GLY A 243 -15.61 -0.23 -2.68
CA GLY A 243 -16.02 -1.04 -3.83
C GLY A 243 -15.00 -2.06 -4.32
N TYR A 244 -13.82 -2.12 -3.73
CA TYR A 244 -12.78 -3.08 -4.11
C TYR A 244 -12.55 -4.10 -3.00
N GLU A 245 -12.13 -5.30 -3.40
CA GLU A 245 -11.67 -6.31 -2.46
C GLU A 245 -10.41 -5.88 -1.71
N PHE A 246 -9.99 -6.67 -0.72
CA PHE A 246 -8.78 -6.37 0.03
C PHE A 246 -7.54 -6.47 -0.87
N GLU A 247 -6.83 -5.36 -1.04
CA GLU A 247 -5.62 -5.28 -1.87
C GLU A 247 -4.40 -4.83 -1.03
N PRO A 248 -3.77 -5.73 -0.24
CA PRO A 248 -2.63 -5.38 0.60
C PRO A 248 -1.40 -4.84 -0.14
N TRP A 249 -1.39 -4.96 -1.47
CA TRP A 249 -0.30 -4.49 -2.34
C TRP A 249 -0.49 -3.06 -2.85
N HIS A 250 -1.72 -2.53 -2.84
CA HIS A 250 -2.08 -1.29 -3.54
C HIS A 250 -1.87 -0.06 -2.65
N MET A 251 -0.76 0.64 -2.86
CA MET A 251 -0.38 1.83 -2.11
C MET A 251 -0.75 3.09 -2.90
N ARG A 252 -1.48 4.00 -2.25
CA ARG A 252 -1.90 5.29 -2.82
C ARG A 252 -1.17 6.45 -2.16
N TYR A 253 -0.46 7.25 -2.94
CA TYR A 253 0.17 8.48 -2.47
C TYR A 253 -0.87 9.59 -2.27
N VAL A 254 -0.85 10.20 -1.09
CA VAL A 254 -1.72 11.34 -0.70
C VAL A 254 -0.94 12.50 -0.07
N GLY A 255 0.39 12.38 -0.01
CA GLY A 255 1.26 13.32 0.71
C GLY A 255 1.41 12.97 2.19
N ALA A 256 2.53 13.39 2.78
CA ALA A 256 2.89 13.04 4.15
C ALA A 256 1.89 13.57 5.20
N GLU A 257 1.34 14.77 4.99
CA GLU A 257 0.40 15.39 5.93
C GLU A 257 -0.90 14.58 6.05
N LEU A 258 -1.56 14.29 4.92
CA LEU A 258 -2.79 13.50 4.93
C LEU A 258 -2.55 12.05 5.37
N ALA A 259 -1.46 11.42 4.92
CA ALA A 259 -1.13 10.06 5.37
C ALA A 259 -0.90 10.00 6.89
N THR A 260 -0.25 11.02 7.47
CA THR A 260 -0.05 11.13 8.92
C THR A 260 -1.37 11.33 9.66
N GLU A 261 -2.27 12.16 9.13
CA GLU A 261 -3.59 12.38 9.72
C GLU A 261 -4.42 11.09 9.72
N LEU A 262 -4.46 10.38 8.58
CA LEU A 262 -5.15 9.08 8.46
C LEU A 262 -4.56 8.06 9.45
N HIS A 263 -3.24 7.99 9.56
CA HIS A 263 -2.56 7.11 10.52
C HIS A 263 -2.90 7.47 11.97
N THR A 264 -2.88 8.76 12.32
CA THR A 264 -3.09 9.24 13.70
C THR A 264 -4.54 9.07 14.15
N THR A 265 -5.50 9.32 13.25
CA THR A 265 -6.93 9.20 13.53
C THR A 265 -7.45 7.76 13.44
N GLY A 266 -6.74 6.89 12.71
CA GLY A 266 -7.14 5.51 12.46
C GLY A 266 -8.27 5.37 11.44
N VAL A 267 -8.60 6.43 10.71
CA VAL A 267 -9.53 6.37 9.58
C VAL A 267 -8.90 5.55 8.47
N GLN A 268 -9.63 4.57 7.95
CA GLN A 268 -9.04 3.53 7.10
C GLN A 268 -9.19 3.79 5.61
N THR A 269 -10.17 4.60 5.18
CA THR A 269 -10.39 4.88 3.76
C THR A 269 -10.48 6.38 3.49
N LEU A 270 -10.14 6.78 2.26
CA LEU A 270 -10.23 8.16 1.83
C LEU A 270 -11.69 8.64 1.77
N GLU A 271 -12.62 7.75 1.41
CA GLU A 271 -14.05 8.04 1.39
C GLU A 271 -14.57 8.38 2.79
N GLU A 272 -14.22 7.58 3.80
CA GLU A 272 -14.60 7.85 5.19
C GLU A 272 -13.98 9.16 5.68
N PHE A 273 -12.71 9.41 5.34
CA PHE A 273 -11.99 10.61 5.76
C PHE A 273 -12.60 11.89 5.20
N PHE A 274 -12.94 11.91 3.91
CA PHE A 274 -13.53 13.07 3.24
C PHE A 274 -15.05 13.13 3.36
N GLY A 275 -15.68 12.19 4.08
CA GLY A 275 -17.14 12.14 4.24
C GLY A 275 -17.89 11.88 2.93
N LEU A 276 -17.26 11.14 2.00
CA LEU A 276 -17.87 10.76 0.74
C LEU A 276 -18.86 9.60 0.92
N PRO A 277 -19.88 9.47 0.05
CA PRO A 277 -20.70 8.28 -0.01
C PRO A 277 -19.83 7.04 -0.27
N ALA A 278 -20.22 5.92 0.33
CA ALA A 278 -19.66 4.63 -0.04
C ALA A 278 -19.88 4.36 -1.54
N ALA A 279 -18.87 3.79 -2.20
CA ALA A 279 -18.85 3.48 -3.62
C ALA A 279 -18.74 1.96 -3.89
N PRO A 280 -19.63 1.10 -3.34
CA PRO A 280 -19.53 -0.35 -3.50
C PRO A 280 -19.70 -0.78 -4.97
N ASP A 281 -20.45 0.00 -5.76
CA ASP A 281 -20.73 -0.25 -7.17
C ASP A 281 -20.76 1.07 -7.96
N TYR A 282 -20.72 0.96 -9.29
CA TYR A 282 -20.83 2.09 -10.21
C TYR A 282 -22.24 2.68 -10.19
N ALA A 283 -22.34 3.98 -10.47
CA ALA A 283 -23.64 4.60 -10.72
C ALA A 283 -24.34 3.91 -11.90
N GLY A 284 -25.57 3.44 -11.65
CA GLY A 284 -26.43 2.79 -12.65
C GLY A 284 -27.13 3.74 -13.60
#